data_AF-A0A0C9VDB9-F1
#
_entry.id   AF-A0A0C9VDB9-F1
#
_cell.length_a   1.000
_cell.length_b   1.000
_cell.length_c   1.000
_cell.angle_alpha   90.00
_cell.angle_beta   90.00
_cell.angle_gamma   90.00
#
_symmetry.space_group_name_H-M   'P 1'
#
loop_
_entity.id
_entity.type
_entity.pdbx_description
1 polymer ?
#
loop_
_entity_poly.entity_id
_entity_poly.type
_entity_poly.pdbx_seq_one_letter_code
_entity_poly.pdbx_strand_id
1 'polypeptide(L)' 'DIALVRNHEYSKWRPRTKWEGCTVSEEKSYTFVLLKYLIRGCHLIPAFEKDEGKYYLNDLVDSDAFV' A
#
# COMPACT_ATOMS: atom_id res chain seq x y z
N ASP A 1 -4.66 13.25 -17.61
CA ASP A 1 -5.48 12.26 -16.90
C ASP A 1 -5.51 12.51 -15.39
N ILE A 2 -6.68 12.28 -14.79
CA ILE A 2 -6.94 12.37 -13.34
C ILE A 2 -7.35 10.97 -12.87
N ALA A 3 -6.84 10.53 -11.72
CA ALA A 3 -7.27 9.31 -11.05
C ALA A 3 -7.78 9.60 -9.65
N LEU A 4 -8.78 8.84 -9.21
CA LEU A 4 -9.17 8.74 -7.81
C LEU A 4 -8.27 7.71 -7.14
N VAL A 5 -7.49 8.13 -6.15
CA VAL A 5 -6.60 7.25 -5.38
C VAL A 5 -7.09 7.08 -3.95
N ARG A 6 -6.81 5.92 -3.38
CA ARG A 6 -6.92 5.66 -1.94
C ARG A 6 -5.60 6.01 -1.28
N ASN A 7 -5.67 6.85 -0.26
CA ASN A 7 -4.53 7.19 0.57
C ASN A 7 -4.41 6.18 1.71
N HIS A 8 -3.17 5.77 1.96
CA HIS A 8 -2.81 4.87 3.04
C HIS A 8 -1.88 5.58 4.03
N GLU A 9 -2.08 5.30 5.32
CA GLU A 9 -1.20 5.78 6.41
C GLU A 9 -0.58 4.60 7.15
N TYR A 10 0.49 4.82 7.89
CA TYR A 10 1.06 3.79 8.77
C TYR A 10 0.01 3.35 9.80
N SER A 11 -0.29 2.06 9.82
CA SER A 11 -1.22 1.51 10.81
C SER A 11 -0.57 1.42 12.18
N LYS A 12 -1.35 1.72 13.22
CA LYS A 12 -0.96 1.45 14.62
C LYS A 12 -1.10 -0.01 15.00
N TRP A 13 -1.88 -0.78 14.24
CA TRP A 13 -2.03 -2.22 14.45
C TRP A 13 -0.76 -2.96 14.02
N ARG A 14 -0.48 -4.08 14.70
CA ARG A 14 0.69 -4.91 14.43
C ARG A 14 0.26 -6.36 14.22
N PRO A 15 0.79 -7.04 13.19
CA PRO A 15 0.51 -8.46 12.95
C PRO A 15 1.13 -9.31 14.06
N ARG A 16 0.61 -10.53 14.22
CA ARG A 16 1.16 -11.49 15.18
C ARG A 16 2.55 -11.94 14.75
N THR A 17 2.72 -12.21 13.47
CA THR A 17 4.02 -12.55 12.88
C THR A 17 4.65 -11.30 12.29
N LYS A 18 5.86 -10.94 12.75
CA LYS A 18 6.65 -9.85 12.19
C LYS A 18 7.90 -10.40 11.52
N TRP A 19 8.30 -9.74 10.44
CA TRP A 19 9.58 -9.94 9.76
C TRP A 19 10.31 -8.60 9.66
N GLU A 20 11.59 -8.66 9.30
CA GLU A 20 12.39 -7.45 9.09
C GLU A 20 11.77 -6.59 7.97
N GLY A 21 11.60 -5.29 8.22
CA GLY A 21 10.94 -4.38 7.28
C GLY A 21 9.40 -4.49 7.22
N CYS A 22 8.77 -5.32 8.05
CA CYS A 22 7.31 -5.48 8.08
C CYS A 22 6.59 -4.16 8.41
N THR A 23 6.07 -3.52 7.36
CA THR A 23 5.32 -2.27 7.43
C THR A 23 3.85 -2.53 7.09
N VAL A 24 2.95 -2.12 7.97
CA VAL A 24 1.51 -2.20 7.74
C VAL A 24 0.95 -0.81 7.50
N SER A 25 0.18 -0.68 6.43
CA SER A 25 -0.56 0.50 6.07
C SER A 25 -2.07 0.29 6.25
N GLU A 26 -2.81 1.35 6.51
CA GLU A 26 -4.27 1.34 6.59
C GLU A 26 -4.90 2.40 5.68
N GLU A 27 -6.01 2.04 5.03
CA GLU A 27 -6.80 2.96 4.22
C GLU A 27 -7.41 4.07 5.09
N LYS A 28 -7.35 5.31 4.60
CA LYS A 28 -7.79 6.49 5.37
C LYS A 28 -8.71 7.43 4.62
N SER A 29 -8.33 7.81 3.39
CA SER A 29 -9.04 8.84 2.64
C SER A 29 -8.92 8.62 1.14
N TYR A 30 -9.70 9.38 0.39
CA TYR A 30 -9.68 9.39 -1.07
C TYR A 30 -9.23 10.76 -1.55
N THR A 31 -8.48 10.81 -2.64
CA THR A 31 -8.04 12.07 -3.25
C THR A 31 -7.95 11.91 -4.77
N PHE A 32 -8.22 12.99 -5.49
CA PHE A 32 -7.96 13.05 -6.93
C PHE A 32 -6.55 13.55 -7.18
N VAL A 33 -5.78 12.80 -7.99
CA VAL A 33 -4.41 13.17 -8.38
C VAL A 33 -4.27 13.19 -9.89
N LEU A 34 -3.39 14.04 -10.39
CA LEU A 34 -2.98 14.00 -11.79
C LEU A 34 -1.97 12.86 -11.98
N LEU A 35 -2.19 12.01 -12.99
CA LEU A 35 -1.33 10.84 -13.23
C LEU A 35 0.14 11.22 -13.45
N LYS A 36 0.42 12.42 -13.95
CA LYS A 36 1.80 12.94 -14.12
C LYS A 36 2.61 13.06 -12.82
N TYR A 37 1.97 12.97 -11.66
CA TYR A 37 2.65 13.01 -10.36
C TYR A 37 2.95 11.61 -9.79
N LEU A 38 2.56 10.54 -10.48
CA LEU A 38 2.93 9.18 -10.07
C LEU A 38 4.35 8.87 -10.54
N ILE A 39 5.24 8.56 -9.60
CA ILE A 39 6.67 8.33 -9.86
C ILE A 39 6.98 6.82 -9.96
N ARG A 40 6.41 6.02 -9.05
CA ARG A 40 6.62 4.56 -8.97
C ARG A 40 5.41 3.86 -8.35
N GLY A 41 5.23 2.60 -8.69
CA GLY A 41 4.29 1.70 -8.02
C GLY A 41 4.93 0.99 -6.83
N CYS A 42 4.09 0.41 -5.99
CA CYS A 42 4.46 -0.60 -4.99
C CYS A 42 3.32 -1.61 -4.88
N HIS A 43 3.56 -2.75 -4.22
CA HIS A 43 2.52 -3.75 -4.00
C HIS A 43 1.99 -3.65 -2.56
N LEU A 44 0.68 -3.47 -2.42
CA LEU A 44 -0.03 -3.50 -1.15
C LEU A 44 -0.77 -4.84 -1.01
N ILE A 45 -0.24 -5.74 -0.19
CA ILE A 45 -0.77 -7.09 0.00
C ILE A 45 -1.76 -7.07 1.16
N PRO A 46 -3.04 -7.49 0.99
CA PRO A 46 -4.01 -7.50 2.09
C PRO A 46 -3.52 -8.30 3.30
N ALA A 47 -3.70 -7.75 4.49
CA ALA A 47 -3.36 -8.42 5.73
C ALA A 47 -4.49 -9.39 6.15
N PHE A 48 -4.27 -10.69 5.99
CA PHE A 48 -5.28 -11.73 6.26
C PHE A 48 -5.72 -11.87 7.74
N GLU A 49 -4.95 -11.29 8.68
CA GLU A 49 -5.20 -11.43 10.13
C GLU A 49 -6.24 -10.45 10.68
N LYS A 50 -6.80 -9.54 9.85
CA LYS A 50 -7.73 -8.49 10.31
C LYS A 50 -8.71 -8.05 9.21
N ASP A 51 -9.73 -7.29 9.64
CA ASP A 51 -10.71 -6.59 8.80
C ASP A 51 -10.08 -5.87 7.61
N GLU A 52 -10.89 -5.70 6.56
CA GLU A 52 -10.55 -5.00 5.32
C GLU A 52 -9.87 -3.64 5.58
N GLY A 53 -9.01 -3.23 4.64
CA GLY A 53 -8.36 -1.93 4.68
C GLY A 53 -6.98 -1.90 5.34
N LYS A 54 -6.36 -3.05 5.68
CA LYS A 54 -4.95 -3.13 6.11
C LYS A 54 -4.10 -3.92 5.12
N TYR A 55 -2.91 -3.40 4.85
CA TYR A 55 -2.04 -3.95 3.81
C TYR A 55 -0.57 -3.96 4.25
N TYR A 56 0.13 -5.05 3.93
CA TYR A 56 1.58 -5.11 3.99
C TYR A 56 2.16 -4.38 2.78
N LEU A 57 3.11 -3.48 3.03
CA LEU A 57 3.87 -2.81 1.97
C LEU A 57 4.98 -3.73 1.47
N ASN A 58 4.97 -4.04 0.18
CA ASN A 58 6.08 -4.65 -0.53
C ASN A 58 6.61 -3.66 -1.58
N ASP A 59 7.75 -3.05 -1.26
CA ASP A 59 8.43 -2.07 -2.11
C ASP A 59 9.57 -2.68 -2.96
N LEU A 60 9.73 -4.00 -2.90
CA LEU A 60 10.73 -4.78 -3.67
C LEU A 60 10.19 -5.22 -5.04
N VAL A 61 9.19 -4.52 -5.57
CA VAL A 61 8.67 -4.81 -6.91
C VAL A 61 9.71 -4.31 -7.92
N ASP A 62 10.43 -5.23 -8.54
CA ASP A 62 11.24 -4.91 -9.72
C ASP A 62 10.32 -4.37 -10.82
N SER A 63 10.77 -3.34 -11.53
CA SER A 63 9.97 -2.66 -12.56
C SER A 63 9.66 -3.53 -13.78
N ASP A 64 10.22 -4.74 -13.85
CA ASP A 64 9.97 -5.75 -14.88
C ASP A 64 8.87 -6.76 -14.48
N ALA A 65 8.31 -6.68 -13.26
CA ALA A 65 7.24 -7.57 -12.82
C ALA A 65 5.91 -7.35 -13.57
N PHE A 66 5.80 -6.26 -14.32
CA PHE A 66 4.67 -5.96 -15.20
C PHE A 66 5.15 -5.87 -16.66
N VAL A 67 5.33 -7.04 -17.29
CA VAL A 67 5.49 -7.18 -18.75
C VAL A 67 4.14 -7.21 -19.44
#